data_AF-A0A4W3JZR1-F1
#
_entry.id   AF-A0A4W3JZR1-F1
#
_cell.length_a   1.000
_cell.length_b   1.000
_cell.length_c   1.000
_cell.angle_alpha   90.00
_cell.angle_beta   90.00
_cell.angle_gamma   90.00
#
_symmetry.space_group_name_H-M   'P 1'
#
loop_
_entity.id
_entity.type
_entity.pdbx_description
1 polymer ?
#
loop_
_entity_poly.entity_id
_entity_poly.type
_entity_poly.pdbx_seq_one_letter_code
_entity_poly.pdbx_strand_id
1 'polypeptide(L)'
;MAEAELQKQRLQAITEKRRRQAEIEDKRHQLEDKILQLQHHKSKAMREKWLLQGTPAVSAAEEEARNKQVQEDELKAKQLEDTIHRLEGEIENLESEESQIAAKEQIIREKLKETETSIEDLQKVSVKTC
;
A
#
# COMPACT_ATOMS: atom_id res chain seq x y z
N MET A 1 26.19 10.11 -25.93
CA MET A 1 25.29 11.10 -25.27
C MET A 1 23.90 10.51 -24.99
N ALA A 2 23.24 9.88 -25.97
CA ALA A 2 21.91 9.28 -25.76
C ALA A 2 21.90 8.11 -24.75
N GLU A 3 22.91 7.24 -24.77
CA GLU A 3 23.02 6.09 -23.86
C GLU A 3 23.19 6.50 -22.39
N ALA A 4 24.05 7.49 -22.11
CA ALA A 4 24.24 8.02 -20.77
C ALA A 4 22.96 8.64 -20.18
N GLU A 5 22.14 9.27 -21.03
CA GLU A 5 20.84 9.80 -20.61
C GLU A 5 19.84 8.67 -20.29
N LEU A 6 19.81 7.60 -21.10
CA LEU A 6 18.99 6.41 -20.82
C LEU A 6 19.43 5.70 -19.52
N GLN A 7 20.74 5.60 -19.26
CA GLN A 7 21.27 5.05 -18.01
C GLN A 7 20.86 5.90 -16.80
N LYS A 8 20.92 7.23 -16.92
CA LYS A 8 20.45 8.15 -15.88
C LYS A 8 18.96 7.99 -15.62
N GLN A 9 18.13 7.92 -16.67
CA GLN A 9 16.69 7.69 -16.55
C GLN A 9 16.38 6.35 -15.87
N ARG A 10 17.14 5.29 -16.20
CA ARG A 10 17.01 3.98 -15.55
C ARG A 10 17.31 4.06 -14.05
N LEU A 11 18.40 4.72 -13.66
CA LEU A 11 18.76 4.89 -12.24
C LEU A 11 17.71 5.70 -11.47
N GLN A 12 17.14 6.73 -12.10
CA GLN A 12 16.03 7.49 -11.54
C GLN A 12 14.79 6.62 -11.34
N ALA A 13 14.40 5.83 -12.34
CA ALA A 13 13.25 4.91 -12.24
C ALA A 13 13.44 3.87 -11.12
N ILE A 14 14.64 3.30 -10.97
CA ILE A 14 14.96 2.37 -9.87
C ILE A 14 14.83 3.04 -8.50
N THR A 15 15.32 4.27 -8.38
CA THR A 15 15.26 5.03 -7.12
C THR A 15 13.82 5.35 -6.77
N GLU A 16 13.03 5.79 -7.75
CA GLU A 16 11.61 6.08 -7.56
C GLU A 16 10.81 4.81 -7.20
N LYS A 17 11.10 3.68 -7.87
CA LYS A 17 10.51 2.38 -7.54
C LYS A 17 10.76 2.00 -6.08
N ARG A 18 12.01 2.12 -5.60
CA ARG A 18 12.35 1.84 -4.19
C ARG A 18 11.62 2.76 -3.22
N ARG A 19 11.46 4.04 -3.58
CA ARG A 19 10.67 4.99 -2.78
C ARG A 19 9.20 4.54 -2.69
N ARG A 20 8.59 4.16 -3.82
CA ARG A 20 7.20 3.65 -3.82
C ARG A 20 7.06 2.36 -3.00
N GLN A 21 8.02 1.45 -3.09
CA GLN A 21 8.04 0.22 -2.30
C GLN A 21 8.05 0.51 -0.79
N ALA A 22 8.90 1.44 -0.33
CA ALA A 22 8.93 1.84 1.08
C ALA A 22 7.61 2.49 1.53
N GLU A 23 6.97 3.30 0.68
CA GLU A 23 5.65 3.89 0.96
C GLU A 23 4.55 2.82 1.05
N ILE A 24 4.57 1.81 0.18
CA ILE A 24 3.65 0.66 0.23
C ILE A 24 3.84 -0.12 1.54
N GLU A 25 5.09 -0.41 1.90
CA GLU A 25 5.40 -1.11 3.15
C GLU A 25 4.91 -0.32 4.36
N ASP A 26 5.20 0.98 4.44
CA ASP A 26 4.71 1.84 5.54
C ASP A 26 3.17 1.83 5.62
N LYS A 27 2.48 1.95 4.49
CA LYS A 27 1.01 1.88 4.43
C LYS A 27 0.45 0.53 4.85
N ARG A 28 1.12 -0.57 4.51
CA ARG A 28 0.74 -1.92 4.94
C ARG A 28 0.87 -2.10 6.45
N HIS A 29 1.94 -1.60 7.06
CA HIS A 29 2.06 -1.59 8.53
C HIS A 29 0.94 -0.76 9.18
N GLN A 30 0.62 0.42 8.63
CA GLN A 30 -0.52 1.23 9.10
C GLN A 30 -1.86 0.48 8.98
N LEU A 31 -2.07 -0.26 7.89
CA LEU A 31 -3.26 -1.07 7.69
C LEU A 31 -3.36 -2.19 8.73
N GLU A 32 -2.26 -2.92 8.97
CA GLU A 32 -2.18 -3.97 9.99
C GLU A 32 -2.51 -3.44 11.40
N ASP A 33 -1.94 -2.28 11.76
CA ASP A 33 -2.23 -1.61 13.03
C ASP A 33 -3.73 -1.27 13.16
N LYS A 34 -4.36 -0.82 12.07
CA LYS A 34 -5.79 -0.49 12.06
C LYS A 34 -6.68 -1.71 12.15
N ILE A 35 -6.30 -2.80 11.48
CA ILE A 35 -6.99 -4.10 11.59
C ILE A 35 -6.93 -4.60 13.03
N LEU A 36 -5.76 -4.54 13.67
CA LEU A 36 -5.60 -4.94 15.07
C LEU A 36 -6.43 -4.06 16.01
N GLN A 37 -6.45 -2.74 15.79
CA GLN A 37 -7.29 -1.80 16.54
C GLN A 37 -8.78 -2.15 16.40
N LEU A 38 -9.25 -2.44 15.19
CA LEU A 38 -10.64 -2.85 14.94
C LEU A 38 -10.98 -4.16 15.65
N GLN A 39 -10.10 -5.16 15.58
CA GLN A 39 -10.30 -6.44 16.26
C GLN A 39 -10.40 -6.25 17.77
N HIS A 40 -9.46 -5.51 18.37
CA HIS A 40 -9.46 -5.25 19.80
C HIS A 40 -10.73 -4.49 20.22
N HIS A 41 -11.10 -3.44 19.46
CA HIS A 41 -12.30 -2.66 19.72
C HIS A 41 -13.58 -3.51 19.66
N LYS A 42 -13.74 -4.33 18.61
CA LYS A 42 -14.87 -5.25 18.48
C LYS A 42 -14.95 -6.26 19.62
N SER A 43 -13.81 -6.84 20.01
CA SER A 43 -13.76 -7.79 21.13
C SER A 43 -14.14 -7.12 22.45
N LYS A 44 -13.63 -5.91 22.70
CA LYS A 44 -13.95 -5.11 23.89
C LYS A 44 -15.43 -4.74 23.95
N ALA A 45 -15.98 -4.17 22.88
CA ALA A 45 -17.38 -3.78 22.81
C ALA A 45 -18.33 -4.96 22.99
N MET A 46 -18.02 -6.12 22.38
CA MET A 46 -18.79 -7.35 22.57
C MET A 46 -18.78 -7.81 24.03
N ARG A 47 -17.60 -7.80 24.67
CA ARG A 47 -17.45 -8.19 26.07
C ARG A 47 -18.25 -7.27 26.99
N GLU A 48 -18.18 -5.96 26.78
CA GLU A 48 -18.93 -4.97 27.57
C GLU A 48 -20.45 -5.16 27.40
N LYS A 49 -20.93 -5.37 26.17
CA LYS A 49 -22.34 -5.71 25.90
C LYS A 49 -22.80 -6.98 26.62
N TRP A 50 -21.97 -8.03 26.63
CA TRP A 50 -22.29 -9.28 27.34
C TRP A 50 -22.34 -9.07 28.85
N LEU A 51 -21.34 -8.40 29.43
CA LEU A 51 -21.30 -8.11 30.88
C LEU A 51 -22.56 -7.35 31.34
N LEU A 52 -23.03 -6.40 30.53
CA LEU A 52 -24.22 -5.61 30.84
C LEU A 52 -25.51 -6.42 30.69
N GLN A 53 -25.63 -7.32 29.71
CA GLN A 53 -26.82 -8.19 29.57
C GLN A 53 -27.09 -9.09 30.78
N GLY A 54 -26.05 -9.48 31.53
CA GLY A 54 -26.19 -10.27 32.76
C GLY A 54 -26.68 -9.46 33.98
N THR A 55 -26.76 -8.14 33.87
CA THR A 55 -27.10 -7.24 35.00
C THR A 55 -28.35 -6.42 34.63
N PRO A 56 -29.51 -6.63 35.29
CA PRO A 56 -30.71 -5.82 35.02
C PRO A 56 -30.41 -4.33 35.17
N ALA A 57 -30.91 -3.49 34.26
CA ALA A 57 -30.83 -2.05 34.45
C ALA A 57 -31.67 -1.65 35.66
N VAL A 58 -31.11 -0.83 36.56
CA VAL A 58 -31.78 -0.39 37.80
C VAL A 58 -32.67 0.82 37.52
N SER A 59 -32.46 1.51 36.39
CA SER A 59 -33.24 2.66 35.95
C SER A 59 -33.31 2.81 34.42
N ALA A 60 -34.30 3.56 33.94
CA ALA A 60 -34.41 3.92 32.51
C ALA A 60 -33.21 4.74 32.02
N ALA A 61 -32.59 5.55 32.89
CA ALA A 61 -31.40 6.32 32.56
C ALA A 61 -30.17 5.43 32.30
N GLU A 62 -30.02 4.34 33.07
CA GLU A 62 -28.95 3.37 32.82
C GLU A 62 -29.18 2.58 31.54
N GLU A 63 -30.42 2.23 31.21
CA GLU A 63 -30.76 1.58 29.93
C GLU A 63 -30.44 2.49 28.73
N GLU A 64 -30.77 3.78 28.82
CA GLU A 64 -30.42 4.76 27.79
C GLU A 64 -28.91 4.94 27.64
N ALA A 65 -28.17 4.97 28.76
CA ALA A 65 -26.71 5.03 28.74
C ALA A 65 -26.07 3.80 28.08
N ARG A 66 -26.62 2.60 28.32
CA ARG A 66 -26.17 1.36 27.65
C ARG A 66 -26.40 1.41 26.15
N ASN A 67 -27.58 1.88 25.70
CA ASN A 67 -27.88 2.01 24.29
C ASN A 67 -26.97 3.03 23.59
N LYS A 68 -26.67 4.16 24.25
CA LYS A 68 -25.71 5.15 23.72
C LYS A 68 -24.31 4.55 23.58
N GLN A 69 -23.83 3.81 24.58
CA GLN A 69 -22.53 3.15 24.53
C GLN A 69 -22.42 2.20 23.33
N VAL A 70 -23.44 1.36 23.11
CA VAL A 70 -23.47 0.44 21.96
C VAL A 70 -23.43 1.20 20.63
N GLN A 71 -24.21 2.28 20.49
CA GLN A 71 -24.20 3.10 19.28
C GLN A 71 -22.83 3.77 19.04
N GLU A 72 -22.18 4.27 20.09
CA GLU A 72 -20.84 4.84 19.98
C GLU A 72 -19.80 3.80 19.56
N ASP A 73 -19.89 2.58 20.09
CA ASP A 73 -18.97 1.50 19.73
C ASP A 73 -19.17 1.02 18.30
N GLU A 74 -20.41 0.94 17.83
CA GLU A 74 -20.75 0.65 16.43
C GLU A 74 -20.22 1.76 15.49
N LEU A 75 -20.38 3.03 15.86
CA LEU A 75 -19.87 4.15 15.08
C LEU A 75 -18.34 4.12 14.99
N LYS A 76 -17.64 3.89 16.10
CA LYS A 76 -16.17 3.76 16.13
C LYS A 76 -15.70 2.57 15.30
N ALA A 77 -16.39 1.43 15.37
CA ALA A 77 -16.06 0.26 14.57
C ALA A 77 -16.19 0.58 13.07
N LYS A 78 -17.27 1.25 12.66
CA LYS A 78 -17.49 1.67 11.28
C LYS A 78 -16.42 2.64 10.80
N GLN A 79 -16.03 3.62 11.61
CA GLN A 79 -14.95 4.56 11.26
C GLN A 79 -13.60 3.86 11.04
N LEU A 80 -13.30 2.85 11.85
CA LEU A 80 -12.10 2.03 11.69
C LEU A 80 -12.16 1.19 10.40
N GLU A 81 -13.31 0.59 10.09
CA GLU A 81 -13.56 -0.12 8.83
C GLU A 81 -13.40 0.81 7.61
N ASP A 82 -14.00 2.00 7.63
CA ASP A 82 -13.87 2.99 6.56
C ASP A 82 -12.40 3.42 6.38
N THR A 83 -11.65 3.54 7.47
CA THR A 83 -10.21 3.86 7.43
C THR A 83 -9.40 2.72 6.80
N ILE A 84 -9.72 1.46 7.15
CA ILE A 84 -9.11 0.26 6.58
C ILE A 84 -9.34 0.22 5.07
N HIS A 85 -10.60 0.33 4.61
CA HIS A 85 -10.93 0.31 3.18
C HIS A 85 -10.22 1.43 2.40
N ARG A 86 -10.11 2.63 2.99
CA ARG A 86 -9.34 3.72 2.38
C ARG A 86 -7.85 3.38 2.26
N LEU A 87 -7.25 2.80 3.30
CA LEU A 87 -5.84 2.40 3.28
C LEU A 87 -5.58 1.30 2.25
N GLU A 88 -6.48 0.33 2.13
CA GLU A 88 -6.42 -0.73 1.10
C GLU A 88 -6.42 -0.12 -0.31
N GLY A 89 -7.32 0.81 -0.59
CA GLY A 89 -7.35 1.50 -1.88
C GLY A 89 -6.12 2.40 -2.13
N GLU A 90 -5.55 3.02 -1.10
CA GLU A 90 -4.29 3.75 -1.21
C GLU A 90 -3.11 2.83 -1.56
N ILE A 91 -3.04 1.65 -0.95
CA ILE A 91 -2.03 0.63 -1.25
C ILE A 91 -2.17 0.16 -2.70
N GLU A 92 -3.38 -0.17 -3.15
CA GLU A 92 -3.62 -0.62 -4.53
C GLU A 92 -3.18 0.43 -5.56
N ASN A 93 -3.49 1.71 -5.30
CA ASN A 93 -3.04 2.81 -6.16
C ASN A 93 -1.50 2.92 -6.20
N LEU A 94 -0.84 2.83 -5.04
CA LEU A 94 0.62 2.88 -4.96
C LEU A 94 1.27 1.68 -5.68
N GLU A 95 0.69 0.49 -5.57
CA GLU A 95 1.15 -0.73 -6.25
C GLU A 95 1.02 -0.63 -7.78
N SER A 96 -0.07 -0.01 -8.26
CA SER A 96 -0.24 0.31 -9.69
C SER A 96 0.82 1.31 -10.17
N GLU A 97 1.10 2.35 -9.40
CA GLU A 97 2.16 3.33 -9.74
C GLU A 97 3.56 2.70 -9.75
N GLU A 98 3.87 1.85 -8.76
CA GLU A 98 5.12 1.09 -8.70
C GLU A 98 5.28 0.18 -9.92
N SER A 99 4.21 -0.52 -10.30
CA SER A 99 4.17 -1.40 -11.48
C SER A 99 4.40 -0.61 -12.78
N GLN A 100 3.82 0.59 -12.90
CA GLN A 100 4.06 1.47 -14.04
C GLN A 100 5.52 1.94 -14.12
N ILE A 101 6.14 2.25 -12.97
CA ILE A 101 7.57 2.60 -12.92
C ILE A 101 8.42 1.40 -13.36
N ALA A 102 8.09 0.19 -12.89
CA ALA A 102 8.79 -1.04 -13.28
C ALA A 102 8.67 -1.31 -14.79
N ALA A 103 7.49 -1.14 -15.38
CA ALA A 103 7.29 -1.27 -16.82
C ALA A 103 8.13 -0.25 -17.61
N LYS A 104 8.17 1.01 -17.17
CA LYS A 104 9.00 2.06 -17.78
C LYS A 104 10.50 1.74 -17.67
N GLU A 105 10.96 1.26 -16.52
CA GLU A 105 12.36 0.85 -16.32
C GLU A 105 12.76 -0.30 -17.25
N GLN A 106 11.87 -1.28 -17.42
CA GLN A 106 12.11 -2.42 -18.30
C GLN A 106 12.24 -1.99 -19.77
N ILE A 107 11.39 -1.09 -20.25
CA ILE A 107 11.49 -0.53 -21.61
C ILE A 107 12.83 0.19 -21.81
N ILE A 108 13.27 0.98 -20.82
CA ILE A 108 14.57 1.67 -20.89
C ILE A 108 15.73 0.66 -20.92
N ARG A 109 15.62 -0.42 -20.13
CA ARG A 109 16.62 -1.48 -20.09
C ARG A 109 16.73 -2.24 -21.42
N GLU A 110 15.61 -2.51 -22.07
CA GLU A 110 15.58 -3.15 -23.39
C GLU A 110 16.22 -2.26 -24.46
N LYS A 111 15.88 -0.97 -24.47
CA LYS A 111 16.52 0.01 -25.38
C LYS A 111 18.04 0.07 -25.20
N LEU A 112 18.52 0.03 -23.95
CA LEU A 112 19.96 -0.02 -23.67
C LEU A 112 20.61 -1.27 -24.27
N LYS A 113 20.00 -2.45 -24.12
CA LYS A 113 20.51 -3.71 -24.71
C LYS A 113 20.54 -3.68 -26.24
N GLU A 114 19.50 -3.13 -26.87
CA GLU A 114 19.45 -2.99 -28.32
C GLU A 114 20.57 -2.08 -28.83
N THR A 115 20.86 -0.97 -28.12
CA THR A 115 21.98 -0.10 -28.46
C THR A 115 23.33 -0.77 -28.29
N GLU A 116 23.53 -1.57 -27.23
CA GLU A 116 24.76 -2.34 -27.02
C GLU A 116 24.97 -3.38 -28.13
N THR A 117 23.92 -4.15 -28.46
CA THR A 117 23.97 -5.20 -29.50
C THR A 117 24.24 -4.60 -30.88
N SER A 118 23.62 -3.46 -31.21
CA SER A 118 23.83 -2.76 -32.48
C SER A 118 25.28 -2.27 -32.64
N ILE A 119 25.91 -1.81 -31.55
CA ILE A 119 27.32 -1.38 -31.57
C ILE A 119 28.26 -2.57 -31.79
N GLU A 120 28.03 -3.69 -31.09
CA GLU A 120 28.84 -4.91 -31.25
C GLU A 120 28.82 -5.45 -32.69
N ASP A 121 27.65 -5.42 -33.34
CA ASP A 121 27.51 -5.87 -34.72
C ASP A 121 28.24 -4.95 -35.70
N LEU A 122 28.18 -3.63 -35.51
CA LEU A 122 28.96 -2.67 -36.29
C LEU A 122 30.48 -2.88 -36.12
N GLN A 123 30.94 -3.17 -34.90
CA GLN A 123 32.35 -3.49 -34.63
C GLN A 123 32.80 -4.77 -35.33
N LYS A 124 31.99 -5.85 -35.30
CA LYS A 124 32.30 -7.11 -35.99
C LYS A 124 32.41 -6.95 -37.51
N VAL A 125 31.55 -6.13 -38.12
CA VAL A 125 31.62 -5.85 -39.55
C VAL A 125 32.88 -5.03 -39.89
N SER A 126 33.22 -4.04 -39.06
CA SER A 126 34.41 -3.22 -39.30
C SER A 126 35.72 -4.00 -39.15
N VAL A 127 35.81 -4.97 -38.24
CA VAL A 127 37.02 -5.80 -38.05
C VAL A 127 37.18 -6.86 -39.14
N LYS A 128 36.09 -7.33 -39.76
CA LYS A 128 36.13 -8.35 -40.84
C LYS A 128 36.53 -7.81 -42.21
N THR A 129 36.61 -6.48 -42.38
CA THR A 129 36.89 -5.83 -43.67
C THR A 129 38.36 -5.38 -43.80
N CYS A 130 39.26 -5.87 -42.93
CA CYS A 130 40.69 -5.59 -42.93
C CYS A 130 41.50 -6.88 -43.13
#